data_AF-A0A1G8SCK9-F1
#
_entry.id   AF-A0A1G8SCK9-F1
#
_cell.length_a   1.000
_cell.length_b   1.000
_cell.length_c   1.000
_cell.angle_alpha   90.00
_cell.angle_beta   90.00
_cell.angle_gamma   90.00
#
_symmetry.space_group_name_H-M   'P 1'
#
loop_
_entity.id
_entity.type
_entity.pdbx_description
1 polymer ?
#
loop_
_entity_poly.entity_id
_entity_poly.type
_entity_poly.pdbx_seq_one_letter_code
_entity_poly.pdbx_strand_id
1 'polypeptide(L)'
;HAEGEGNTASGRASHVEGGGVDPLGNPAPNLSIGSSSHAEGVGTTASGFASHAEGQNTITGAAGDPTQGTNAHAEGQSTTASGPASHAEGNSTIASGVASHAEGISTTASGVGSHAEGQNTEASGEASHAEGQIFDGNRTQAIGTASHAEGQATIANGEASHTEGRNTTTNVGALAAHAEGQSTTAISQGSHAEGFDTFASGFTSHAEGNSTTASGQSSHAEGQDTSTAGFQNAHIMGRFGDAEEAHSWFIGNGTSALARGLGAKWLASSGEMFIDGANYNAGGADFAEMFETADGNSIDVGYFVTVSEGDKVRIATSSDDFILGISSATPSLIGDSAGLSWHGRYVLDEWGRRTYHEVTVPAVKDPDGNELIPEKTEIQPVINPEWDPQREYIPRKKRPEWVPVGLIGKILVRDDGTCEEQGYCWPNDNGIATKAEKGYFVLKRTGENQVLVLLNSQPSTNVLDPIVKLEKLANLKEQGYLTEKEFQIQKQKLLDS
;
A
#
# COMPACT_ATOMS: atom_id res chain seq x y z
N HIS A 1 -28.57 59.71 -17.76
CA HIS A 1 -29.92 60.01 -17.24
C HIS A 1 -29.89 59.71 -15.75
N ALA A 2 -30.44 60.60 -14.93
CA ALA A 2 -30.47 60.42 -13.48
C ALA A 2 -31.88 60.68 -12.96
N GLU A 3 -32.49 59.66 -12.37
CA GLU A 3 -33.78 59.71 -11.67
C GLU A 3 -33.55 59.53 -10.17
N GLY A 4 -34.42 60.09 -9.33
CA GLY A 4 -34.32 59.98 -7.87
C GLY A 4 -33.53 61.10 -7.18
N GLU A 5 -33.28 60.94 -5.88
CA GLU A 5 -32.70 61.98 -5.02
C GLU A 5 -31.18 61.82 -4.85
N GLY A 6 -30.42 62.88 -5.18
CA GLY A 6 -28.97 62.93 -4.95
C GLY A 6 -28.10 62.15 -5.96
N ASN A 7 -28.70 61.48 -6.93
CA ASN A 7 -28.00 60.61 -7.87
C ASN A 7 -27.16 61.37 -8.89
N THR A 8 -26.08 60.73 -9.37
CA THR A 8 -25.19 61.30 -10.39
C THR A 8 -24.98 60.32 -11.54
N ALA A 9 -25.28 60.78 -12.78
CA ALA A 9 -24.91 60.10 -14.01
C ALA A 9 -23.97 60.98 -14.84
N SER A 10 -22.72 60.57 -15.03
CA SER A 10 -21.70 61.38 -15.75
C SER A 10 -21.10 60.72 -16.99
N GLY A 11 -21.28 59.40 -17.16
CA GLY A 11 -20.81 58.67 -18.32
C GLY A 11 -21.66 58.88 -19.58
N ARG A 12 -21.07 58.66 -20.76
CA ARG A 12 -21.84 58.70 -22.03
C ARG A 12 -22.85 57.56 -22.02
N ALA A 13 -24.13 57.89 -22.23
CA ALA A 13 -25.23 56.93 -22.20
C ALA A 13 -25.38 56.17 -20.86
N SER A 14 -24.94 56.75 -19.74
CA SER A 14 -25.15 56.14 -18.42
C SER A 14 -26.56 56.40 -17.88
N HIS A 15 -27.09 55.46 -17.10
CA HIS A 15 -28.38 55.52 -16.40
C HIS A 15 -28.18 55.37 -14.90
N VAL A 16 -28.96 56.10 -14.10
CA VAL A 16 -29.05 55.90 -12.65
C VAL A 16 -30.49 56.16 -12.19
N GLU A 17 -31.02 55.28 -11.35
CA GLU A 17 -32.35 55.41 -10.73
C GLU A 17 -32.33 54.98 -9.27
N GLY A 18 -33.40 55.24 -8.52
CA GLY A 18 -33.46 54.99 -7.06
C GLY A 18 -32.74 56.06 -6.23
N GLY A 19 -31.83 55.66 -5.36
CA GLY A 19 -31.19 56.53 -4.37
C GLY A 19 -32.16 56.95 -3.27
N GLY A 20 -31.72 57.86 -2.40
CA GLY A 20 -32.58 58.42 -1.36
C GLY A 20 -31.83 58.84 -0.11
N VAL A 21 -32.54 58.78 1.01
CA VAL A 21 -32.07 59.15 2.33
C VAL A 21 -32.35 57.98 3.27
N ASP A 22 -31.37 57.58 4.07
CA ASP A 22 -31.54 56.52 5.06
C ASP A 22 -32.50 56.94 6.20
N PRO A 23 -32.95 56.03 7.08
CA PRO A 23 -33.84 56.37 8.19
C PRO A 23 -33.28 57.40 9.19
N LEU A 24 -31.98 57.72 9.13
CA LEU A 24 -31.29 58.69 9.98
C LEU A 24 -31.12 60.05 9.29
N GLY A 25 -31.56 60.20 8.05
CA GLY A 25 -31.41 61.45 7.29
C GLY A 25 -30.11 61.54 6.49
N ASN A 26 -29.31 60.47 6.40
CA ASN A 26 -28.07 60.49 5.61
C ASN A 26 -28.36 60.24 4.14
N PRO A 27 -27.76 61.01 3.21
CA PRO A 27 -27.87 60.75 1.78
C PRO A 27 -27.29 59.36 1.43
N ALA A 28 -28.01 58.60 0.63
CA ALA A 28 -27.59 57.34 0.03
C ALA A 28 -27.76 57.39 -1.50
N PRO A 29 -27.01 58.27 -2.20
CA PRO A 29 -27.14 58.45 -3.63
C PRO A 29 -26.52 57.30 -4.40
N ASN A 30 -27.04 57.06 -5.60
CA ASN A 30 -26.45 56.17 -6.58
C ASN A 30 -25.56 56.96 -7.56
N LEU A 31 -24.54 56.29 -8.07
CA LEU A 31 -23.52 56.88 -8.93
C LEU A 31 -23.31 56.02 -10.18
N SER A 32 -23.45 56.59 -11.38
CA SER A 32 -23.22 55.91 -12.66
C SER A 32 -22.29 56.75 -13.55
N ILE A 33 -20.98 56.45 -13.49
CA ILE A 33 -19.92 57.26 -14.12
C ILE A 33 -19.31 56.62 -15.37
N GLY A 34 -19.45 55.31 -15.53
CA GLY A 34 -18.96 54.59 -16.70
C GLY A 34 -19.76 54.91 -17.97
N SER A 35 -19.14 54.79 -19.15
CA SER A 35 -19.94 54.88 -20.39
C SER A 35 -20.82 53.64 -20.51
N SER A 36 -22.11 53.84 -20.82
CA SER A 36 -23.14 52.79 -20.83
C SER A 36 -23.38 52.09 -19.49
N SER A 37 -22.95 52.67 -18.35
CA SER A 37 -23.17 52.05 -17.03
C SER A 37 -24.60 52.26 -16.52
N HIS A 38 -25.06 51.35 -15.66
CA HIS A 38 -26.35 51.41 -14.97
C HIS A 38 -26.17 51.24 -13.45
N ALA A 39 -26.78 52.11 -12.65
CA ALA A 39 -26.84 51.94 -11.20
C ALA A 39 -28.28 52.13 -10.69
N GLU A 40 -28.81 51.17 -9.94
CA GLU A 40 -30.14 51.23 -9.33
C GLU A 40 -30.12 50.78 -7.86
N GLY A 41 -31.22 50.97 -7.13
CA GLY A 41 -31.29 50.65 -5.69
C GLY A 41 -30.88 51.81 -4.77
N VAL A 42 -30.07 51.59 -3.73
CA VAL A 42 -29.67 52.60 -2.73
C VAL A 42 -28.17 52.53 -2.40
N GLY A 43 -27.45 53.65 -2.57
CA GLY A 43 -26.01 53.72 -2.31
C GLY A 43 -25.14 52.96 -3.32
N THR A 44 -25.63 52.67 -4.52
CA THR A 44 -24.93 51.84 -5.51
C THR A 44 -24.00 52.66 -6.41
N THR A 45 -22.90 52.09 -6.88
CA THR A 45 -21.93 52.77 -7.75
C THR A 45 -21.54 51.90 -8.94
N ALA A 46 -21.82 52.37 -10.16
CA ALA A 46 -21.37 51.75 -11.40
C ALA A 46 -20.31 52.59 -12.11
N SER A 47 -19.04 52.14 -12.08
CA SER A 47 -17.90 52.92 -12.56
C SER A 47 -17.30 52.48 -13.90
N GLY A 48 -17.44 51.21 -14.28
CA GLY A 48 -16.82 50.64 -15.47
C GLY A 48 -17.62 50.87 -16.76
N PHE A 49 -16.97 50.69 -17.91
CA PHE A 49 -17.70 50.66 -19.19
C PHE A 49 -18.73 49.52 -19.18
N ALA A 50 -19.99 49.83 -19.50
CA ALA A 50 -21.10 48.86 -19.54
C ALA A 50 -21.27 48.06 -18.24
N SER A 51 -20.94 48.64 -17.08
CA SER A 51 -21.10 47.98 -15.78
C SER A 51 -22.49 48.21 -15.19
N HIS A 52 -22.95 47.28 -14.34
CA HIS A 52 -24.26 47.33 -13.71
C HIS A 52 -24.15 47.10 -12.18
N ALA A 53 -24.75 47.99 -11.38
CA ALA A 53 -24.81 47.83 -9.93
C ALA A 53 -26.25 48.02 -9.42
N GLU A 54 -26.79 47.05 -8.70
CA GLU A 54 -28.14 47.09 -8.13
C GLU A 54 -28.18 46.63 -6.66
N GLY A 55 -29.28 46.91 -5.95
CA GLY A 55 -29.45 46.56 -4.54
C GLY A 55 -29.02 47.66 -3.55
N GLN A 56 -28.29 47.32 -2.49
CA GLN A 56 -27.89 48.25 -1.43
C GLN A 56 -26.36 48.29 -1.27
N ASN A 57 -25.76 49.48 -1.39
CA ASN A 57 -24.31 49.69 -1.20
C ASN A 57 -23.42 48.80 -2.08
N THR A 58 -23.86 48.47 -3.29
CA THR A 58 -23.11 47.64 -4.24
C THR A 58 -22.24 48.49 -5.16
N ILE A 59 -21.09 47.95 -5.57
CA ILE A 59 -20.08 48.70 -6.34
C ILE A 59 -19.58 47.87 -7.52
N THR A 60 -19.54 48.46 -8.71
CA THR A 60 -18.73 47.97 -9.82
C THR A 60 -17.58 48.91 -10.16
N GLY A 61 -16.37 48.34 -10.28
CA GLY A 61 -15.12 49.08 -10.53
C GLY A 61 -14.68 49.99 -9.38
N ALA A 62 -13.73 50.89 -9.66
CA ALA A 62 -13.29 51.93 -8.73
C ALA A 62 -13.46 53.32 -9.36
N ALA A 63 -13.95 54.28 -8.56
CA ALA A 63 -14.16 55.64 -9.04
C ALA A 63 -12.82 56.27 -9.47
N GLY A 64 -12.73 56.64 -10.75
CA GLY A 64 -11.53 57.25 -11.34
C GLY A 64 -10.53 56.27 -11.94
N ASP A 65 -10.77 54.95 -11.87
CA ASP A 65 -9.99 53.95 -12.59
C ASP A 65 -10.82 53.33 -13.73
N PRO A 66 -10.64 53.79 -14.98
CA PRO A 66 -11.40 53.28 -16.12
C PRO A 66 -11.00 51.85 -16.51
N THR A 67 -9.96 51.28 -15.91
CA THR A 67 -9.50 49.90 -16.20
C THR A 67 -10.23 48.84 -15.38
N GLN A 68 -10.99 49.25 -14.36
CA GLN A 68 -11.74 48.37 -13.48
C GLN A 68 -13.23 48.30 -13.85
N GLY A 69 -13.86 47.17 -13.50
CA GLY A 69 -15.31 46.98 -13.58
C GLY A 69 -15.92 47.02 -14.99
N THR A 70 -15.12 46.95 -16.06
CA THR A 70 -15.65 46.90 -17.44
C THR A 70 -16.51 45.65 -17.61
N ASN A 71 -17.77 45.78 -18.02
CA ASN A 71 -18.78 44.72 -18.08
C ASN A 71 -19.04 43.99 -16.75
N ALA A 72 -18.72 44.60 -15.60
CA ALA A 72 -18.95 43.97 -14.31
C ALA A 72 -20.42 44.13 -13.86
N HIS A 73 -20.91 43.18 -13.07
CA HIS A 73 -22.24 43.21 -12.44
C HIS A 73 -22.12 43.01 -10.94
N ALA A 74 -22.80 43.85 -10.14
CA ALA A 74 -22.87 43.68 -8.70
C ALA A 74 -24.32 43.85 -8.20
N GLU A 75 -24.85 42.85 -7.49
CA GLU A 75 -26.20 42.87 -6.94
C GLU A 75 -26.25 42.41 -5.48
N GLY A 76 -27.35 42.69 -4.78
CA GLY A 76 -27.56 42.32 -3.38
C GLY A 76 -27.20 43.43 -2.38
N GLN A 77 -26.46 43.09 -1.31
CA GLN A 77 -26.11 44.02 -0.22
C GLN A 77 -24.60 44.06 0.00
N SER A 78 -24.00 45.25 -0.10
CA SER A 78 -22.57 45.49 0.16
C SER A 78 -21.63 44.66 -0.72
N THR A 79 -22.03 44.33 -1.94
CA THR A 79 -21.23 43.52 -2.89
C THR A 79 -20.31 44.41 -3.74
N THR A 80 -19.19 43.87 -4.20
CA THR A 80 -18.21 44.61 -5.02
C THR A 80 -17.70 43.75 -6.17
N ALA A 81 -17.96 44.14 -7.41
CA ALA A 81 -17.39 43.55 -8.62
C ALA A 81 -16.41 44.54 -9.29
N SER A 82 -15.13 44.46 -8.93
CA SER A 82 -14.09 45.40 -9.40
C SER A 82 -13.28 44.89 -10.58
N GLY A 83 -13.26 43.58 -10.81
CA GLY A 83 -12.60 42.97 -11.96
C GLY A 83 -13.31 43.27 -13.30
N PRO A 84 -12.59 43.32 -14.42
CA PRO A 84 -13.22 43.30 -15.74
C PRO A 84 -14.05 42.02 -15.93
N ALA A 85 -15.30 42.15 -16.37
CA ALA A 85 -16.29 41.09 -16.55
C ALA A 85 -16.58 40.26 -15.29
N SER A 86 -16.32 40.80 -14.09
CA SER A 86 -16.60 40.10 -12.85
C SER A 86 -18.06 40.23 -12.41
N HIS A 87 -18.54 39.27 -11.62
CA HIS A 87 -19.90 39.22 -11.12
C HIS A 87 -19.89 39.01 -9.59
N ALA A 88 -20.59 39.85 -8.83
CA ALA A 88 -20.75 39.69 -7.38
C ALA A 88 -22.22 39.78 -6.97
N GLU A 89 -22.76 38.73 -6.36
CA GLU A 89 -24.15 38.68 -5.87
C GLU A 89 -24.23 38.22 -4.40
N GLY A 90 -25.31 38.57 -3.70
CA GLY A 90 -25.55 38.16 -2.30
C GLY A 90 -25.23 39.24 -1.26
N ASN A 91 -24.55 38.88 -0.16
CA ASN A 91 -24.25 39.78 0.96
C ASN A 91 -22.75 39.86 1.22
N SER A 92 -22.17 41.06 1.12
CA SER A 92 -20.76 41.32 1.40
C SER A 92 -19.79 40.49 0.53
N THR A 93 -20.16 40.17 -0.70
CA THR A 93 -19.35 39.39 -1.65
C THR A 93 -18.43 40.28 -2.49
N ILE A 94 -17.26 39.77 -2.87
CA ILE A 94 -16.24 40.54 -3.60
C ILE A 94 -15.72 39.72 -4.79
N ALA A 95 -15.92 40.21 -6.01
CA ALA A 95 -15.35 39.66 -7.24
C ALA A 95 -14.36 40.64 -7.88
N SER A 96 -13.08 40.49 -7.56
CA SER A 96 -12.00 41.42 -7.95
C SER A 96 -11.07 40.92 -9.06
N GLY A 97 -11.12 39.62 -9.37
CA GLY A 97 -10.38 39.03 -10.49
C GLY A 97 -11.04 39.30 -11.84
N VAL A 98 -10.26 39.25 -12.93
CA VAL A 98 -10.82 39.31 -14.29
C VAL A 98 -11.73 38.10 -14.50
N ALA A 99 -12.96 38.32 -14.97
CA ALA A 99 -13.98 37.29 -15.18
C ALA A 99 -14.27 36.42 -13.94
N SER A 100 -14.03 36.93 -12.73
CA SER A 100 -14.32 36.19 -11.49
C SER A 100 -15.79 36.31 -11.08
N HIS A 101 -16.27 35.33 -10.33
CA HIS A 101 -17.65 35.27 -9.84
C HIS A 101 -17.67 35.02 -8.33
N ALA A 102 -18.45 35.80 -7.57
CA ALA A 102 -18.62 35.60 -6.13
C ALA A 102 -20.11 35.68 -5.74
N GLU A 103 -20.65 34.63 -5.15
CA GLU A 103 -22.05 34.55 -4.72
C GLU A 103 -22.17 34.08 -3.25
N GLY A 104 -23.29 34.39 -2.58
CA GLY A 104 -23.54 33.96 -1.20
C GLY A 104 -23.28 35.03 -0.12
N ILE A 105 -22.61 34.67 0.99
CA ILE A 105 -22.38 35.55 2.15
C ILE A 105 -20.88 35.64 2.44
N SER A 106 -20.32 36.85 2.37
CA SER A 106 -18.92 37.13 2.66
C SER A 106 -17.93 36.30 1.83
N THR A 107 -18.24 36.05 0.55
CA THR A 107 -17.38 35.30 -0.37
C THR A 107 -16.44 36.23 -1.14
N THR A 108 -15.28 35.72 -1.57
CA THR A 108 -14.28 36.52 -2.30
C THR A 108 -13.67 35.72 -3.45
N ALA A 109 -13.81 36.21 -4.67
CA ALA A 109 -13.18 35.66 -5.88
C ALA A 109 -12.20 36.69 -6.47
N SER A 110 -10.91 36.50 -6.21
CA SER A 110 -9.83 37.45 -6.56
C SER A 110 -8.87 36.95 -7.64
N GLY A 111 -8.90 35.67 -7.97
CA GLY A 111 -8.16 35.08 -9.08
C GLY A 111 -8.80 35.35 -10.45
N VAL A 112 -8.01 35.29 -11.52
CA VAL A 112 -8.54 35.39 -12.89
C VAL A 112 -9.42 34.17 -13.18
N GLY A 113 -10.68 34.38 -13.56
CA GLY A 113 -11.65 33.32 -13.83
C GLY A 113 -12.01 32.49 -12.59
N SER A 114 -11.77 32.98 -11.38
CA SER A 114 -12.07 32.24 -10.16
C SER A 114 -13.55 32.35 -9.76
N HIS A 115 -14.04 31.35 -9.02
CA HIS A 115 -15.42 31.29 -8.54
C HIS A 115 -15.46 31.02 -7.03
N ALA A 116 -16.24 31.80 -6.27
CA ALA A 116 -16.44 31.59 -4.84
C ALA A 116 -17.93 31.64 -4.46
N GLU A 117 -18.46 30.56 -3.89
CA GLU A 117 -19.87 30.45 -3.48
C GLU A 117 -20.02 29.95 -2.04
N GLY A 118 -21.18 30.18 -1.41
CA GLY A 118 -21.49 29.75 -0.04
C GLY A 118 -21.30 30.82 1.03
N GLN A 119 -20.71 30.47 2.19
CA GLN A 119 -20.56 31.36 3.34
C GLN A 119 -19.09 31.45 3.81
N ASN A 120 -18.47 32.62 3.66
CA ASN A 120 -17.04 32.84 3.91
C ASN A 120 -16.20 31.83 3.11
N THR A 121 -16.17 32.01 1.79
CA THR A 121 -15.30 31.25 0.90
C THR A 121 -14.37 32.20 0.13
N GLU A 122 -13.20 31.71 -0.25
CA GLU A 122 -12.21 32.52 -0.96
C GLU A 122 -11.56 31.72 -2.10
N ALA A 123 -11.67 32.23 -3.32
CA ALA A 123 -11.02 31.70 -4.52
C ALA A 123 -10.03 32.73 -5.07
N SER A 124 -8.75 32.57 -4.72
CA SER A 124 -7.67 33.53 -5.05
C SER A 124 -6.68 33.04 -6.10
N GLY A 125 -6.69 31.75 -6.42
CA GLY A 125 -5.93 31.18 -7.53
C GLY A 125 -6.56 31.48 -8.90
N GLU A 126 -5.73 31.55 -9.94
CA GLU A 126 -6.23 31.59 -11.33
C GLU A 126 -7.07 30.34 -11.62
N ALA A 127 -8.25 30.51 -12.20
CA ALA A 127 -9.23 29.45 -12.48
C ALA A 127 -9.60 28.57 -11.26
N SER A 128 -9.46 29.09 -10.04
CA SER A 128 -9.78 28.33 -8.83
C SER A 128 -11.27 28.39 -8.47
N HIS A 129 -11.76 27.39 -7.74
CA HIS A 129 -13.15 27.31 -7.29
C HIS A 129 -13.22 27.01 -5.79
N ALA A 130 -14.00 27.78 -5.03
CA ALA A 130 -14.23 27.56 -3.61
C ALA A 130 -15.72 27.57 -3.26
N GLU A 131 -16.23 26.48 -2.69
CA GLU A 131 -17.62 26.34 -2.28
C GLU A 131 -17.75 25.80 -0.85
N GLY A 132 -18.77 26.24 -0.11
CA GLY A 132 -19.06 25.69 1.22
C GLY A 132 -19.18 26.73 2.32
N GLN A 133 -18.70 26.43 3.53
CA GLN A 133 -18.97 27.27 4.70
C GLN A 133 -17.85 27.29 5.74
N ILE A 134 -17.84 28.37 6.53
CA ILE A 134 -16.95 28.52 7.68
C ILE A 134 -17.11 27.39 8.72
N PHE A 135 -16.00 26.93 9.27
CA PHE A 135 -15.98 26.03 10.42
C PHE A 135 -14.84 26.41 11.38
N ASP A 136 -15.16 26.52 12.66
CA ASP A 136 -14.19 26.89 13.73
C ASP A 136 -13.35 28.14 13.42
N GLY A 137 -13.99 29.16 12.82
CA GLY A 137 -13.32 30.41 12.43
C GLY A 137 -12.49 30.34 11.14
N ASN A 138 -12.40 29.17 10.50
CA ASN A 138 -11.67 28.97 9.25
C ASN A 138 -12.62 28.91 8.05
N ARG A 139 -12.24 29.63 6.99
CA ARG A 139 -12.99 29.77 5.74
C ARG A 139 -12.56 28.68 4.73
N THR A 140 -13.41 28.31 3.77
CA THR A 140 -13.01 27.43 2.66
C THR A 140 -12.22 28.22 1.62
N GLN A 141 -11.06 27.72 1.17
CA GLN A 141 -10.09 28.50 0.39
C GLN A 141 -9.49 27.70 -0.77
N ALA A 142 -9.60 28.22 -2.00
CA ALA A 142 -8.93 27.71 -3.19
C ALA A 142 -7.88 28.73 -3.68
N ILE A 143 -6.63 28.51 -3.28
CA ILE A 143 -5.51 29.47 -3.41
C ILE A 143 -4.59 29.10 -4.59
N GLY A 144 -4.42 27.81 -4.86
CA GLY A 144 -3.61 27.34 -5.98
C GLY A 144 -4.24 27.61 -7.35
N THR A 145 -3.40 27.68 -8.38
CA THR A 145 -3.91 27.78 -9.77
C THR A 145 -4.68 26.52 -10.13
N ALA A 146 -5.87 26.67 -10.72
CA ALA A 146 -6.81 25.60 -11.03
C ALA A 146 -7.17 24.70 -9.83
N SER A 147 -7.06 25.21 -8.60
CA SER A 147 -7.39 24.43 -7.40
C SER A 147 -8.88 24.47 -7.10
N HIS A 148 -9.37 23.45 -6.39
CA HIS A 148 -10.76 23.32 -5.98
C HIS A 148 -10.85 23.04 -4.47
N ALA A 149 -11.69 23.79 -3.76
CA ALA A 149 -11.95 23.56 -2.34
C ALA A 149 -13.44 23.56 -2.05
N GLU A 150 -13.98 22.44 -1.56
CA GLU A 150 -15.39 22.29 -1.21
C GLU A 150 -15.58 21.84 0.24
N GLY A 151 -16.70 22.20 0.87
CA GLY A 151 -17.07 21.76 2.22
C GLY A 151 -16.78 22.76 3.35
N GLN A 152 -16.32 22.28 4.50
CA GLN A 152 -16.19 23.04 5.74
C GLN A 152 -14.72 23.29 6.11
N ALA A 153 -14.26 24.54 5.99
CA ALA A 153 -12.88 24.94 6.31
C ALA A 153 -11.81 24.10 5.57
N THR A 154 -12.03 23.85 4.28
CA THR A 154 -11.07 23.13 3.43
C THR A 154 -10.13 24.12 2.72
N ILE A 155 -8.87 23.74 2.47
CA ILE A 155 -7.85 24.65 1.93
C ILE A 155 -7.03 23.97 0.82
N ALA A 156 -7.25 24.39 -0.42
CA ALA A 156 -6.52 23.93 -1.61
C ALA A 156 -5.41 24.92 -2.05
N ASN A 157 -4.19 24.74 -1.52
CA ASN A 157 -3.04 25.63 -1.77
C ASN A 157 -2.17 25.25 -2.98
N GLY A 158 -2.22 23.99 -3.43
CA GLY A 158 -1.39 23.48 -4.52
C GLY A 158 -1.99 23.80 -5.88
N GLU A 159 -1.13 23.92 -6.90
CA GLU A 159 -1.62 23.95 -8.29
C GLU A 159 -2.39 22.67 -8.60
N ALA A 160 -3.55 22.78 -9.24
CA ALA A 160 -4.47 21.69 -9.56
C ALA A 160 -4.84 20.81 -8.34
N SER A 161 -4.69 21.32 -7.12
CA SER A 161 -5.01 20.55 -5.91
C SER A 161 -6.51 20.59 -5.61
N HIS A 162 -6.99 19.55 -4.95
CA HIS A 162 -8.40 19.43 -4.56
C HIS A 162 -8.52 19.14 -3.06
N THR A 163 -9.48 19.78 -2.40
CA THR A 163 -9.84 19.46 -1.01
C THR A 163 -11.35 19.43 -0.81
N GLU A 164 -11.87 18.38 -0.20
CA GLU A 164 -13.30 18.25 0.14
C GLU A 164 -13.51 17.77 1.58
N GLY A 165 -14.73 17.88 2.11
CA GLY A 165 -15.07 17.43 3.46
C GLY A 165 -14.93 18.50 4.54
N ARG A 166 -14.25 18.20 5.66
CA ARG A 166 -14.12 19.11 6.83
C ARG A 166 -12.68 19.21 7.33
N ASN A 167 -12.13 20.42 7.45
CA ASN A 167 -10.75 20.66 7.90
C ASN A 167 -9.71 19.88 7.07
N THR A 168 -9.89 19.79 5.75
CA THR A 168 -8.93 19.14 4.85
C THR A 168 -8.00 20.17 4.23
N THR A 169 -6.75 19.81 3.96
CA THR A 169 -5.76 20.78 3.47
C THR A 169 -4.73 20.15 2.54
N THR A 170 -4.42 20.86 1.47
CA THR A 170 -3.20 20.63 0.66
C THR A 170 -2.20 21.77 0.88
N ASN A 171 -0.90 21.50 0.73
CA ASN A 171 0.14 22.51 0.97
C ASN A 171 0.49 23.32 -0.29
N VAL A 172 1.10 24.49 -0.10
CA VAL A 172 1.68 25.28 -1.21
C VAL A 172 2.74 24.43 -1.92
N GLY A 173 2.68 24.38 -3.26
CA GLY A 173 3.59 23.57 -4.09
C GLY A 173 3.23 22.09 -4.17
N ALA A 174 2.17 21.63 -3.49
CA ALA A 174 1.67 20.26 -3.61
C ALA A 174 0.84 20.09 -4.90
N LEU A 175 1.53 20.09 -6.05
CA LEU A 175 0.90 19.94 -7.38
C LEU A 175 0.04 18.68 -7.42
N ALA A 176 -1.23 18.84 -7.83
CA ALA A 176 -2.21 17.78 -7.96
C ALA A 176 -2.42 16.93 -6.69
N ALA A 177 -2.19 17.49 -5.51
CA ALA A 177 -2.51 16.82 -4.24
C ALA A 177 -4.03 16.80 -3.99
N HIS A 178 -4.50 15.77 -3.30
CA HIS A 178 -5.92 15.59 -2.97
C HIS A 178 -6.08 15.29 -1.47
N ALA A 179 -7.02 15.97 -0.79
CA ALA A 179 -7.37 15.65 0.60
C ALA A 179 -8.89 15.67 0.81
N GLU A 180 -9.46 14.55 1.26
CA GLU A 180 -10.90 14.38 1.49
C GLU A 180 -11.21 13.79 2.88
N GLY A 181 -12.46 13.89 3.33
CA GLY A 181 -12.89 13.38 4.64
C GLY A 181 -12.82 14.42 5.77
N GLN A 182 -12.26 14.06 6.92
CA GLN A 182 -12.18 14.94 8.09
C GLN A 182 -10.75 15.04 8.64
N SER A 183 -10.26 16.27 8.81
CA SER A 183 -8.92 16.54 9.36
C SER A 183 -7.78 15.88 8.57
N THR A 184 -7.94 15.72 7.26
CA THR A 184 -6.94 15.06 6.42
C THR A 184 -6.00 16.08 5.77
N THR A 185 -4.76 15.69 5.50
CA THR A 185 -3.79 16.62 4.90
C THR A 185 -2.86 15.91 3.91
N ALA A 186 -2.73 16.49 2.72
CA ALA A 186 -1.87 16.00 1.65
C ALA A 186 -0.88 17.10 1.20
N ILE A 187 0.42 16.95 1.54
CA ILE A 187 1.38 18.06 1.44
C ILE A 187 2.45 17.92 0.35
N SER A 188 2.43 16.85 -0.43
CA SER A 188 3.43 16.59 -1.48
C SER A 188 2.79 16.47 -2.85
N GLN A 189 3.60 16.56 -3.90
CA GLN A 189 3.11 16.42 -5.27
C GLN A 189 2.45 15.04 -5.46
N GLY A 190 1.21 15.05 -5.94
CA GLY A 190 0.39 13.86 -6.17
C GLY A 190 0.05 13.06 -4.90
N SER A 191 0.28 13.58 -3.70
CA SER A 191 -0.12 12.90 -2.46
C SER A 191 -1.65 12.92 -2.29
N HIS A 192 -2.21 11.84 -1.77
CA HIS A 192 -3.65 11.69 -1.52
C HIS A 192 -3.91 11.27 -0.07
N ALA A 193 -4.80 11.97 0.63
CA ALA A 193 -5.21 11.64 2.00
C ALA A 193 -6.75 11.62 2.13
N GLU A 194 -7.32 10.50 2.59
CA GLU A 194 -8.76 10.33 2.81
C GLU A 194 -9.08 9.73 4.19
N GLY A 195 -10.32 9.89 4.67
CA GLY A 195 -10.78 9.33 5.94
C GLY A 195 -10.80 10.32 7.11
N PHE A 196 -10.23 9.94 8.27
CA PHE A 196 -10.24 10.74 9.51
C PHE A 196 -8.84 10.88 10.08
N ASP A 197 -8.36 12.12 10.29
CA ASP A 197 -7.04 12.44 10.84
C ASP A 197 -5.88 11.77 10.05
N THR A 198 -5.95 11.71 8.71
CA THR A 198 -4.93 11.07 7.87
C THR A 198 -3.93 12.07 7.27
N PHE A 199 -2.68 11.64 7.08
CA PHE A 199 -1.58 12.50 6.66
C PHE A 199 -0.73 11.88 5.54
N ALA A 200 -0.82 12.42 4.33
CA ALA A 200 0.02 12.02 3.19
C ALA A 200 1.09 13.09 2.93
N SER A 201 2.36 12.73 3.11
CA SER A 201 3.50 13.65 2.97
C SER A 201 4.63 13.17 2.05
N GLY A 202 4.58 11.92 1.59
CA GLY A 202 5.47 11.43 0.55
C GLY A 202 5.04 11.87 -0.84
N PHE A 203 5.99 12.09 -1.73
CA PHE A 203 5.72 12.28 -3.16
C PHE A 203 4.90 11.09 -3.68
N THR A 204 3.75 11.35 -4.28
CA THR A 204 2.76 10.33 -4.73
C THR A 204 2.35 9.30 -3.67
N SER A 205 2.29 9.68 -2.38
CA SER A 205 1.86 8.76 -1.31
C SER A 205 0.33 8.75 -1.13
N HIS A 206 -0.19 7.67 -0.54
CA HIS A 206 -1.61 7.52 -0.24
C HIS A 206 -1.83 7.16 1.24
N ALA A 207 -2.66 7.91 1.96
CA ALA A 207 -3.06 7.62 3.34
C ALA A 207 -4.59 7.56 3.45
N GLU A 208 -5.14 6.42 3.86
CA GLU A 208 -6.59 6.23 4.05
C GLU A 208 -6.92 5.63 5.42
N GLY A 209 -8.17 5.75 5.87
CA GLY A 209 -8.64 5.18 7.13
C GLY A 209 -8.68 6.17 8.31
N ASN A 210 -8.16 5.79 9.47
CA ASN A 210 -8.21 6.60 10.70
C ASN A 210 -6.80 6.78 11.31
N SER A 211 -6.35 8.01 11.47
CA SER A 211 -5.05 8.34 12.07
C SER A 211 -3.84 7.73 11.32
N THR A 212 -3.93 7.55 10.00
CA THR A 212 -2.86 6.91 9.20
C THR A 212 -1.89 7.94 8.62
N THR A 213 -0.63 7.54 8.43
CA THR A 213 0.43 8.41 7.90
C THR A 213 1.19 7.74 6.76
N ALA A 214 1.11 8.30 5.55
CA ALA A 214 1.90 7.88 4.40
C ALA A 214 2.99 8.92 4.08
N SER A 215 4.14 8.81 4.74
CA SER A 215 5.25 9.77 4.65
C SER A 215 6.40 9.33 3.75
N GLY A 216 6.46 8.05 3.36
CA GLY A 216 7.40 7.59 2.35
C GLY A 216 6.96 7.94 0.92
N GLN A 217 7.92 8.19 0.04
CA GLN A 217 7.66 8.36 -1.39
C GLN A 217 6.91 7.12 -1.94
N SER A 218 5.84 7.33 -2.70
CA SER A 218 5.01 6.27 -3.31
C SER A 218 4.53 5.21 -2.31
N SER A 219 4.49 5.57 -1.02
CA SER A 219 4.05 4.69 0.06
C SER A 219 2.52 4.68 0.20
N HIS A 220 1.98 3.62 0.77
CA HIS A 220 0.56 3.46 1.04
C HIS A 220 0.33 3.05 2.51
N ALA A 221 -0.44 3.83 3.27
CA ALA A 221 -0.88 3.50 4.63
C ALA A 221 -2.41 3.44 4.70
N GLU A 222 -2.96 2.31 5.15
CA GLU A 222 -4.40 2.14 5.37
C GLU A 222 -4.71 1.57 6.77
N GLY A 223 -5.97 1.64 7.20
CA GLY A 223 -6.45 1.05 8.45
C GLY A 223 -6.54 2.05 9.60
N GLN A 224 -6.08 1.66 10.79
CA GLN A 224 -6.15 2.49 12.00
C GLN A 224 -4.76 2.72 12.60
N ASP A 225 -4.31 3.98 12.68
CA ASP A 225 -3.07 4.36 13.37
C ASP A 225 -1.85 3.59 12.80
N THR A 226 -1.77 3.52 11.47
CA THR A 226 -0.65 2.90 10.74
C THR A 226 0.25 3.97 10.11
N SER A 227 1.55 3.68 9.97
CA SER A 227 2.52 4.62 9.40
C SER A 227 3.51 3.93 8.48
N THR A 228 3.77 4.53 7.32
CA THR A 228 4.88 4.07 6.44
C THR A 228 6.26 4.53 6.94
N ALA A 229 6.31 5.31 8.03
CA ALA A 229 7.54 5.70 8.71
C ALA A 229 8.63 6.31 7.80
N GLY A 230 8.24 6.98 6.71
CA GLY A 230 9.15 7.58 5.73
C GLY A 230 9.73 6.61 4.71
N PHE A 231 9.39 5.32 4.80
CA PHE A 231 9.92 4.30 3.90
C PHE A 231 9.26 4.35 2.53
N GLN A 232 10.07 4.58 1.51
CA GLN A 232 9.63 4.60 0.12
C GLN A 232 9.01 3.25 -0.29
N ASN A 233 7.94 3.28 -1.09
CA ASN A 233 7.24 2.10 -1.61
C ASN A 233 6.76 1.13 -0.53
N ALA A 234 6.73 1.53 0.74
CA ALA A 234 6.20 0.70 1.81
C ALA A 234 4.67 0.68 1.70
N HIS A 235 4.09 -0.49 1.93
CA HIS A 235 2.65 -0.66 2.10
C HIS A 235 2.36 -1.20 3.49
N ILE A 236 1.48 -0.54 4.24
CA ILE A 236 1.05 -1.01 5.57
C ILE A 236 -0.46 -0.90 5.73
N MET A 237 -1.05 -1.97 6.27
CA MET A 237 -2.48 -2.07 6.60
C MET A 237 -2.69 -2.55 8.03
N GLY A 238 -3.93 -2.59 8.50
CA GLY A 238 -4.29 -3.14 9.82
C GLY A 238 -4.41 -2.07 10.90
N ARG A 239 -3.86 -2.31 12.10
CA ARG A 239 -3.95 -1.35 13.21
C ARG A 239 -2.67 -1.18 14.01
N PHE A 240 -2.37 0.05 14.42
CA PHE A 240 -1.29 0.41 15.35
C PHE A 240 0.06 -0.21 14.93
N GLY A 241 0.55 0.12 13.75
CA GLY A 241 1.78 -0.47 13.19
C GLY A 241 2.61 0.53 12.39
N ASP A 242 3.92 0.33 12.39
CA ASP A 242 4.87 1.12 11.60
C ASP A 242 5.59 0.21 10.61
N ALA A 243 5.78 0.70 9.38
CA ALA A 243 6.68 0.06 8.43
C ALA A 243 8.12 0.12 8.96
N GLU A 244 8.91 -0.90 8.63
CA GLU A 244 10.30 -1.03 9.11
C GLU A 244 11.34 -0.93 7.98
N GLU A 245 10.89 -0.93 6.71
CA GLU A 245 11.77 -0.95 5.55
C GLU A 245 11.05 -0.44 4.28
N ALA A 246 11.83 0.12 3.35
CA ALA A 246 11.38 0.47 2.01
C ALA A 246 11.03 -0.77 1.17
N HIS A 247 10.20 -0.57 0.14
CA HIS A 247 9.78 -1.58 -0.84
C HIS A 247 9.12 -2.83 -0.24
N SER A 248 8.69 -2.75 1.01
CA SER A 248 8.27 -3.88 1.84
C SER A 248 6.78 -3.79 2.20
N TRP A 249 6.23 -4.89 2.70
CA TRP A 249 4.80 -5.00 3.04
C TRP A 249 4.60 -5.40 4.50
N PHE A 250 3.62 -4.78 5.15
CA PHE A 250 3.42 -4.88 6.60
C PHE A 250 1.93 -5.00 6.96
N ILE A 251 1.61 -5.81 7.98
CA ILE A 251 0.32 -5.79 8.67
C ILE A 251 0.53 -5.34 10.11
N GLY A 252 0.01 -4.17 10.47
CA GLY A 252 -0.09 -3.70 11.85
C GLY A 252 -1.09 -4.53 12.66
N ASN A 253 -0.69 -4.95 13.85
CA ASN A 253 -1.54 -5.64 14.82
C ASN A 253 -1.27 -5.18 16.27
N GLY A 254 -0.87 -3.92 16.45
CA GLY A 254 -0.77 -3.34 17.77
C GLY A 254 -2.13 -3.19 18.44
N THR A 255 -2.14 -2.78 19.71
CA THR A 255 -3.38 -2.67 20.51
C THR A 255 -3.74 -1.24 20.88
N SER A 256 -2.80 -0.30 20.76
CA SER A 256 -2.98 1.12 21.00
C SER A 256 -1.84 1.92 20.38
N ALA A 257 -1.98 3.25 20.31
CA ALA A 257 -0.93 4.17 19.86
C ALA A 257 0.40 4.01 20.63
N LEU A 258 0.35 3.53 21.88
CA LEU A 258 1.54 3.26 22.71
C LEU A 258 2.08 1.84 22.57
N ALA A 259 1.23 0.90 22.16
CA ALA A 259 1.55 -0.53 22.04
C ALA A 259 1.40 -0.95 20.58
N ARG A 260 2.24 -0.36 19.74
CA ARG A 260 2.32 -0.61 18.29
C ARG A 260 3.03 -1.93 18.02
N GLY A 261 2.72 -2.56 16.89
CA GLY A 261 3.37 -3.81 16.50
C GLY A 261 2.89 -4.35 15.17
N LEU A 262 3.65 -5.30 14.62
CA LEU A 262 3.36 -5.98 13.36
C LEU A 262 2.88 -7.40 13.63
N GLY A 263 1.79 -7.80 12.98
CA GLY A 263 1.31 -9.19 12.95
C GLY A 263 1.93 -10.02 11.83
N ALA A 264 2.37 -9.38 10.75
CA ALA A 264 3.10 -10.01 9.65
C ALA A 264 3.91 -8.97 8.87
N LYS A 265 4.99 -9.41 8.22
CA LYS A 265 5.77 -8.58 7.30
C LYS A 265 6.48 -9.40 6.24
N TRP A 266 6.66 -8.81 5.07
CA TRP A 266 7.60 -9.27 4.06
C TRP A 266 8.64 -8.19 3.79
N LEU A 267 9.92 -8.55 3.83
CA LEU A 267 11.04 -7.61 3.69
C LEU A 267 11.68 -7.73 2.31
N ALA A 268 11.82 -6.61 1.61
CA ALA A 268 12.45 -6.56 0.29
C ALA A 268 13.94 -6.88 0.34
N SER A 269 14.64 -6.40 1.38
CA SER A 269 16.08 -6.61 1.57
C SER A 269 16.44 -8.08 1.59
N SER A 270 15.74 -8.91 2.36
CA SER A 270 16.04 -10.34 2.49
C SER A 270 15.16 -11.24 1.62
N GLY A 271 13.96 -10.78 1.25
CA GLY A 271 12.92 -11.59 0.63
C GLY A 271 12.19 -12.52 1.62
N GLU A 272 12.38 -12.31 2.93
CA GLU A 272 11.80 -13.16 3.98
C GLU A 272 10.39 -12.69 4.38
N MET A 273 9.56 -13.67 4.75
CA MET A 273 8.21 -13.47 5.30
C MET A 273 8.21 -13.84 6.78
N PHE A 274 7.61 -12.99 7.60
CA PHE A 274 7.45 -13.18 9.04
C PHE A 274 5.96 -13.11 9.39
N ILE A 275 5.54 -13.99 10.31
CA ILE A 275 4.19 -14.01 10.86
C ILE A 275 4.32 -14.09 12.39
N ASP A 276 3.77 -13.11 13.10
CA ASP A 276 3.73 -13.08 14.56
C ASP A 276 2.49 -13.86 15.05
N GLY A 277 2.63 -15.18 15.04
CA GLY A 277 1.60 -16.11 15.47
C GLY A 277 2.15 -17.53 15.56
N ALA A 278 1.57 -18.34 16.44
CA ALA A 278 2.07 -19.70 16.69
C ALA A 278 1.80 -20.68 15.54
N ASN A 279 0.85 -20.38 14.64
CA ASN A 279 0.37 -21.33 13.64
C ASN A 279 0.28 -20.69 12.25
N TYR A 280 0.76 -21.43 11.25
CA TYR A 280 0.40 -21.24 9.85
C TYR A 280 -0.55 -22.36 9.43
N ASN A 281 -1.84 -22.04 9.28
CA ASN A 281 -2.88 -23.03 9.03
C ASN A 281 -2.94 -23.38 7.53
N ALA A 282 -2.05 -24.27 7.09
CA ALA A 282 -2.08 -24.85 5.76
C ALA A 282 -3.00 -26.08 5.70
N GLY A 283 -3.77 -26.23 4.61
CA GLY A 283 -4.65 -27.39 4.40
C GLY A 283 -3.96 -28.66 3.88
N GLY A 284 -2.64 -28.63 3.70
CA GLY A 284 -1.86 -29.75 3.19
C GLY A 284 -1.59 -30.85 4.24
N ALA A 285 -0.96 -31.92 3.80
CA ALA A 285 -0.84 -33.17 4.57
C ALA A 285 0.54 -33.38 5.23
N ASP A 286 1.58 -32.75 4.67
CA ASP A 286 2.99 -33.03 4.95
C ASP A 286 3.91 -31.84 4.66
N PHE A 287 5.18 -31.97 5.06
CA PHE A 287 6.27 -31.07 4.68
C PHE A 287 7.13 -31.78 3.64
N ALA A 288 7.32 -31.13 2.49
CA ALA A 288 8.04 -31.69 1.36
C ALA A 288 9.16 -30.77 0.88
N GLU A 289 10.10 -31.34 0.15
CA GLU A 289 11.08 -30.62 -0.67
C GLU A 289 11.05 -31.14 -2.11
N MET A 290 11.38 -30.28 -3.07
CA MET A 290 11.50 -30.71 -4.46
C MET A 290 12.85 -31.39 -4.69
N PHE A 291 12.84 -32.54 -5.36
CA PHE A 291 14.05 -33.25 -5.78
C PHE A 291 14.04 -33.52 -7.28
N GLU A 292 15.22 -33.55 -7.89
CA GLU A 292 15.39 -33.93 -9.29
C GLU A 292 15.48 -35.45 -9.44
N THR A 293 14.76 -36.02 -10.39
CA THR A 293 14.76 -37.46 -10.67
C THR A 293 15.98 -37.88 -11.48
N ALA A 294 16.59 -39.02 -11.15
CA ALA A 294 17.83 -39.49 -11.78
C ALA A 294 17.71 -39.75 -13.29
N ASP A 295 16.54 -40.23 -13.74
CA ASP A 295 16.25 -40.59 -15.12
C ASP A 295 15.59 -39.47 -15.93
N GLY A 296 15.32 -38.32 -15.29
CA GLY A 296 14.64 -37.17 -15.88
C GLY A 296 13.13 -37.34 -16.07
N ASN A 297 12.53 -38.42 -15.57
CA ASN A 297 11.10 -38.69 -15.70
C ASN A 297 10.35 -38.40 -14.39
N SER A 298 9.10 -37.95 -14.50
CA SER A 298 8.26 -37.74 -13.32
C SER A 298 7.98 -39.04 -12.57
N ILE A 299 8.06 -38.97 -11.24
CA ILE A 299 7.50 -39.99 -10.35
C ILE A 299 6.10 -39.52 -9.95
N ASP A 300 5.09 -40.34 -10.20
CA ASP A 300 3.70 -40.05 -9.81
C ASP A 300 3.55 -40.10 -8.27
N VAL A 301 2.42 -39.65 -7.73
CA VAL A 301 2.22 -39.54 -6.28
C VAL A 301 2.11 -40.91 -5.60
N GLY A 302 2.49 -40.96 -4.32
CA GLY A 302 2.36 -42.13 -3.46
C GLY A 302 3.40 -43.25 -3.66
N TYR A 303 4.55 -42.99 -4.28
CA TYR A 303 5.70 -43.91 -4.29
C TYR A 303 6.69 -43.57 -3.19
N PHE A 304 7.29 -44.59 -2.59
CA PHE A 304 8.49 -44.42 -1.78
C PHE A 304 9.67 -44.02 -2.65
N VAL A 305 10.45 -43.05 -2.16
CA VAL A 305 11.55 -42.43 -2.89
C VAL A 305 12.83 -42.54 -2.05
N THR A 306 13.95 -42.81 -2.72
CA THR A 306 15.28 -42.80 -2.11
C THR A 306 16.27 -42.01 -2.95
N VAL A 307 17.42 -41.70 -2.37
CA VAL A 307 18.53 -41.00 -3.02
C VAL A 307 19.31 -41.98 -3.90
N SER A 308 19.81 -41.50 -5.03
CA SER A 308 20.58 -42.25 -6.01
C SER A 308 21.94 -41.58 -6.28
N GLU A 309 22.38 -41.50 -7.54
CA GLU A 309 23.64 -40.82 -7.89
C GLU A 309 23.56 -39.32 -7.59
N GLY A 310 24.46 -38.82 -6.75
CA GLY A 310 24.50 -37.42 -6.36
C GLY A 310 23.36 -37.03 -5.41
N ASP A 311 22.65 -35.96 -5.73
CA ASP A 311 21.51 -35.43 -4.99
C ASP A 311 20.15 -35.79 -5.64
N LYS A 312 20.16 -36.67 -6.65
CA LYS A 312 18.97 -37.07 -7.40
C LYS A 312 18.22 -38.22 -6.75
N VAL A 313 16.93 -38.30 -7.05
CA VAL A 313 16.03 -39.30 -6.47
C VAL A 313 15.54 -40.34 -7.48
N ARG A 314 15.15 -41.51 -6.96
CA ARG A 314 14.48 -42.58 -7.70
C ARG A 314 13.43 -43.28 -6.83
N ILE A 315 12.58 -44.07 -7.46
CA ILE A 315 11.68 -44.99 -6.74
C ILE A 315 12.53 -45.97 -5.90
N ALA A 316 12.16 -46.13 -4.63
CA ALA A 316 12.82 -47.05 -3.72
C ALA A 316 12.42 -48.50 -4.00
N THR A 317 13.28 -49.43 -3.58
CA THR A 317 13.10 -50.88 -3.70
C THR A 317 13.13 -51.54 -2.33
N SER A 318 12.81 -52.83 -2.25
CA SER A 318 12.87 -53.56 -0.98
C SER A 318 14.29 -53.67 -0.40
N SER A 319 15.31 -53.53 -1.26
CA SER A 319 16.73 -53.60 -0.88
C SER A 319 17.33 -52.29 -0.40
N ASP A 320 16.59 -51.18 -0.47
CA ASP A 320 17.08 -49.89 -0.01
C ASP A 320 17.00 -49.78 1.51
N ASP A 321 18.13 -49.58 2.17
CA ASP A 321 18.20 -49.41 3.64
C ASP A 321 17.73 -48.03 4.10
N PHE A 322 17.76 -47.05 3.19
CA PHE A 322 17.37 -45.68 3.44
C PHE A 322 16.25 -45.26 2.51
N ILE A 323 15.21 -44.68 3.08
CA ILE A 323 14.08 -44.11 2.37
C ILE A 323 14.04 -42.62 2.70
N LEU A 324 14.15 -41.79 1.67
CA LEU A 324 14.15 -40.34 1.79
C LEU A 324 12.76 -39.83 2.18
N GLY A 325 11.73 -40.37 1.53
CA GLY A 325 10.36 -39.95 1.74
C GLY A 325 9.38 -40.57 0.75
N ILE A 326 8.25 -39.91 0.55
CA ILE A 326 7.19 -40.37 -0.35
C ILE A 326 6.85 -39.22 -1.31
N SER A 327 6.73 -39.51 -2.60
CA SER A 327 6.28 -38.51 -3.59
C SER A 327 4.91 -37.95 -3.21
N SER A 328 4.86 -36.66 -2.87
CA SER A 328 3.73 -36.01 -2.20
C SER A 328 2.75 -35.35 -3.17
N ALA A 329 1.46 -35.44 -2.87
CA ALA A 329 0.40 -34.83 -3.69
C ALA A 329 0.02 -33.42 -3.21
N THR A 330 -0.04 -33.21 -1.89
CA THR A 330 -0.63 -32.00 -1.28
C THR A 330 0.16 -31.54 -0.05
N PRO A 331 1.45 -31.19 -0.19
CA PRO A 331 2.26 -30.71 0.93
C PRO A 331 1.80 -29.34 1.41
N SER A 332 1.84 -29.13 2.73
CA SER A 332 1.57 -27.85 3.41
C SER A 332 2.69 -26.83 3.18
N LEU A 333 3.92 -27.31 3.06
CA LEU A 333 5.11 -26.51 2.77
C LEU A 333 5.97 -27.27 1.77
N ILE A 334 6.49 -26.55 0.76
CA ILE A 334 7.40 -27.11 -0.24
C ILE A 334 8.70 -26.31 -0.23
N GLY A 335 9.75 -26.91 0.30
CA GLY A 335 11.13 -26.41 0.19
C GLY A 335 11.71 -26.64 -1.20
N ASP A 336 12.75 -25.87 -1.51
CA ASP A 336 13.47 -25.89 -2.80
C ASP A 336 12.55 -25.84 -4.05
N SER A 337 11.40 -25.17 -3.96
CA SER A 337 10.42 -25.15 -5.06
C SER A 337 10.85 -24.30 -6.25
N ALA A 338 11.73 -23.31 -6.02
CA ALA A 338 12.10 -22.27 -6.99
C ALA A 338 10.87 -21.73 -7.74
N GLY A 339 9.78 -21.43 -7.02
CA GLY A 339 8.48 -21.11 -7.61
C GLY A 339 8.42 -19.79 -8.38
N LEU A 340 9.27 -18.82 -8.05
CA LEU A 340 9.19 -17.44 -8.55
C LEU A 340 10.27 -17.08 -9.58
N SER A 341 11.47 -17.63 -9.44
CA SER A 341 12.59 -17.39 -10.35
C SER A 341 13.57 -18.56 -10.33
N TRP A 342 14.48 -18.58 -11.29
CA TRP A 342 15.60 -19.50 -11.28
C TRP A 342 16.35 -19.40 -9.95
N HIS A 343 16.64 -20.55 -9.34
CA HIS A 343 17.29 -20.64 -8.03
C HIS A 343 18.68 -19.98 -8.01
N GLY A 344 19.36 -19.95 -9.17
CA GLY A 344 20.66 -19.29 -9.35
C GLY A 344 20.60 -17.81 -9.70
N ARG A 345 19.43 -17.15 -9.62
CA ARG A 345 19.26 -15.73 -10.01
C ARG A 345 20.21 -14.78 -9.28
N TYR A 346 20.54 -15.08 -8.03
CA TYR A 346 21.40 -14.26 -7.19
C TYR A 346 22.69 -14.98 -6.86
N VAL A 347 23.77 -14.22 -6.67
CA VAL A 347 25.04 -14.75 -6.16
C VAL A 347 24.88 -15.07 -4.68
N LEU A 348 25.18 -16.33 -4.32
CA LEU A 348 25.11 -16.83 -2.96
C LEU A 348 26.52 -17.01 -2.37
N ASP A 349 26.64 -16.93 -1.06
CA ASP A 349 27.85 -17.31 -0.33
C ASP A 349 27.99 -18.83 -0.16
N GLU A 350 29.06 -19.28 0.49
CA GLU A 350 29.36 -20.71 0.70
C GLU A 350 28.29 -21.46 1.54
N TRP A 351 27.38 -20.73 2.20
CA TRP A 351 26.30 -21.26 3.03
C TRP A 351 24.91 -21.11 2.36
N GLY A 352 24.87 -20.62 1.11
CA GLY A 352 23.62 -20.44 0.36
C GLY A 352 22.88 -19.14 0.66
N ARG A 353 23.49 -18.19 1.38
CA ARG A 353 22.87 -16.89 1.67
C ARG A 353 23.13 -15.91 0.54
N ARG A 354 22.16 -15.04 0.24
CA ARG A 354 22.32 -13.99 -0.78
C ARG A 354 23.45 -13.03 -0.39
N THR A 355 24.24 -12.64 -1.38
CA THR A 355 25.22 -11.56 -1.26
C THR A 355 24.62 -10.23 -1.71
N TYR A 356 25.12 -9.13 -1.15
CA TYR A 356 24.58 -7.79 -1.38
C TYR A 356 25.70 -6.80 -1.73
N HIS A 357 25.35 -5.75 -2.46
CA HIS A 357 26.22 -4.60 -2.72
C HIS A 357 25.48 -3.27 -2.53
N GLU A 358 26.23 -2.19 -2.38
CA GLU A 358 25.67 -0.84 -2.39
C GLU A 358 25.53 -0.35 -3.84
N VAL A 359 24.37 0.21 -4.15
CA VAL A 359 24.04 0.81 -5.45
C VAL A 359 23.61 2.25 -5.23
N THR A 360 24.21 3.18 -5.98
CA THR A 360 23.77 4.57 -6.02
C THR A 360 22.62 4.71 -7.00
N VAL A 361 21.45 5.08 -6.49
CA VAL A 361 20.25 5.40 -7.27
C VAL A 361 20.25 6.91 -7.52
N PRO A 362 20.32 7.36 -8.79
CA PRO A 362 20.41 8.77 -9.12
C PRO A 362 19.15 9.55 -8.74
N ALA A 363 19.30 10.86 -8.51
CA ALA A 363 18.20 11.75 -8.24
C ALA A 363 17.17 11.77 -9.40
N VAL A 364 15.88 11.83 -9.08
CA VAL A 364 14.81 12.10 -10.04
C VAL A 364 14.54 13.59 -10.08
N LYS A 365 14.50 14.16 -11.29
CA LYS A 365 14.30 15.58 -11.52
C LYS A 365 13.04 15.82 -12.33
N ASP A 366 12.41 16.97 -12.12
CA ASP A 366 11.34 17.47 -12.98
C ASP A 366 11.91 17.91 -14.36
N PRO A 367 11.04 18.25 -15.34
CA PRO A 367 11.49 18.77 -16.64
C PRO A 367 12.34 20.05 -16.56
N ASP A 368 12.23 20.83 -15.49
CA ASP A 368 12.96 22.08 -15.26
C ASP A 368 14.31 21.85 -14.54
N GLY A 369 14.61 20.61 -14.15
CA GLY A 369 15.85 20.19 -13.51
C GLY A 369 15.85 20.30 -11.98
N ASN A 370 14.72 20.62 -11.35
CA ASN A 370 14.59 20.61 -9.89
C ASN A 370 14.53 19.16 -9.40
N GLU A 371 15.22 18.88 -8.29
CA GLU A 371 15.22 17.55 -7.68
C GLU A 371 13.88 17.28 -7.00
N LEU A 372 13.14 16.31 -7.56
CA LEU A 372 11.93 15.75 -6.95
C LEU A 372 12.30 14.70 -5.89
N ILE A 373 13.32 13.88 -6.19
CA ILE A 373 13.81 12.81 -5.33
C ILE A 373 15.33 12.89 -5.31
N PRO A 374 15.97 13.00 -4.13
CA PRO A 374 17.41 13.08 -4.05
C PRO A 374 18.09 11.75 -4.41
N GLU A 375 19.35 11.82 -4.82
CA GLU A 375 20.20 10.65 -4.95
C GLU A 375 20.32 9.91 -3.61
N LYS A 376 20.36 8.58 -3.66
CA LYS A 376 20.51 7.75 -2.47
C LYS A 376 21.29 6.48 -2.72
N THR A 377 21.78 5.89 -1.65
CA THR A 377 22.42 4.58 -1.67
C THR A 377 21.43 3.51 -1.20
N GLU A 378 21.36 2.41 -1.92
CA GLU A 378 20.54 1.24 -1.59
C GLU A 378 21.39 -0.02 -1.51
N ILE A 379 21.03 -0.95 -0.62
CA ILE A 379 21.63 -2.28 -0.58
C ILE A 379 20.78 -3.22 -1.43
N GLN A 380 21.36 -3.78 -2.50
CA GLN A 380 20.66 -4.64 -3.44
C GLN A 380 21.34 -6.03 -3.55
N PRO A 381 20.57 -7.11 -3.79
CA PRO A 381 21.14 -8.43 -3.98
C PRO A 381 21.93 -8.51 -5.29
N VAL A 382 23.11 -9.14 -5.25
CA VAL A 382 23.96 -9.27 -6.43
C VAL A 382 23.34 -10.27 -7.41
N ILE A 383 23.00 -9.79 -8.60
CA ILE A 383 22.47 -10.63 -9.69
C ILE A 383 23.59 -11.52 -10.23
N ASN A 384 23.30 -12.81 -10.42
CA ASN A 384 24.22 -13.75 -11.04
C ASN A 384 24.41 -13.40 -12.53
N PRO A 385 25.64 -13.17 -13.03
CA PRO A 385 25.90 -12.90 -14.45
C PRO A 385 25.39 -13.96 -15.43
N GLU A 386 25.19 -15.20 -14.97
CA GLU A 386 24.62 -16.28 -15.78
C GLU A 386 23.10 -16.20 -15.92
N TRP A 387 22.43 -15.37 -15.12
CA TRP A 387 20.99 -15.15 -15.21
C TRP A 387 20.65 -14.24 -16.39
N ASP A 388 19.83 -14.78 -17.30
CA ASP A 388 19.33 -14.06 -18.46
C ASP A 388 17.87 -13.61 -18.23
N PRO A 389 17.57 -12.30 -18.15
CA PRO A 389 16.22 -11.78 -17.97
C PRO A 389 15.29 -12.03 -19.17
N GLN A 390 15.83 -12.30 -20.36
CA GLN A 390 15.04 -12.57 -21.57
C GLN A 390 14.67 -14.06 -21.70
N ARG A 391 15.33 -14.93 -20.95
CA ARG A 391 15.05 -16.36 -20.96
C ARG A 391 13.82 -16.64 -20.09
N GLU A 392 12.83 -17.29 -20.69
CA GLU A 392 11.66 -17.77 -19.94
C GLU A 392 12.09 -18.78 -18.87
N TYR A 393 11.65 -18.54 -17.63
CA TYR A 393 11.87 -19.46 -16.52
C TYR A 393 10.65 -20.36 -16.32
N ILE A 394 10.89 -21.68 -16.30
CA ILE A 394 9.87 -22.69 -15.99
C ILE A 394 10.11 -23.19 -14.55
N PRO A 395 9.20 -22.88 -13.59
CA PRO A 395 9.31 -23.36 -12.21
C PRO A 395 9.44 -24.87 -12.11
N ARG A 396 10.19 -25.38 -11.12
CA ARG A 396 10.41 -26.83 -10.89
C ARG A 396 9.10 -27.63 -10.93
N LYS A 397 8.04 -27.13 -10.27
CA LYS A 397 6.71 -27.79 -10.25
C LYS A 397 6.09 -28.03 -11.65
N LYS A 398 6.52 -27.31 -12.68
CA LYS A 398 6.06 -27.47 -14.07
C LYS A 398 7.01 -28.33 -14.92
N ARG A 399 8.10 -28.85 -14.34
CA ARG A 399 9.12 -29.64 -15.03
C ARG A 399 9.01 -31.11 -14.63
N PRO A 400 8.95 -32.05 -15.58
CA PRO A 400 8.70 -33.47 -15.28
C PRO A 400 9.80 -34.10 -14.43
N GLU A 401 11.03 -33.63 -14.53
CA GLU A 401 12.17 -34.15 -13.78
C GLU A 401 12.19 -33.72 -12.30
N TRP A 402 11.23 -32.92 -11.83
CA TRP A 402 11.17 -32.42 -10.45
C TRP A 402 9.93 -32.92 -9.71
N VAL A 403 10.13 -33.60 -8.60
CA VAL A 403 9.06 -34.23 -7.81
C VAL A 403 9.08 -33.71 -6.37
N PRO A 404 7.94 -33.29 -5.80
CA PRO A 404 7.84 -33.02 -4.38
C PRO A 404 7.92 -34.33 -3.59
N VAL A 405 8.91 -34.47 -2.71
CA VAL A 405 9.05 -35.62 -1.82
C VAL A 405 8.68 -35.16 -0.42
N GLY A 406 7.56 -35.67 0.09
CA GLY A 406 7.18 -35.49 1.48
C GLY A 406 8.18 -36.19 2.38
N LEU A 407 8.68 -35.46 3.37
CA LEU A 407 9.73 -35.90 4.31
C LEU A 407 9.16 -36.22 5.69
N ILE A 408 8.05 -35.57 6.06
CA ILE A 408 7.34 -35.81 7.31
C ILE A 408 5.87 -35.42 7.17
N GLY A 409 4.96 -36.21 7.75
CA GLY A 409 3.53 -35.90 7.77
C GLY A 409 2.65 -37.13 7.56
N LYS A 410 1.36 -36.89 7.31
CA LYS A 410 0.39 -37.95 7.01
C LYS A 410 0.27 -38.06 5.50
N ILE A 411 0.86 -39.09 4.90
CA ILE A 411 0.99 -39.18 3.44
C ILE A 411 0.27 -40.41 2.91
N LEU A 412 -0.47 -40.22 1.81
CA LEU A 412 -1.08 -41.33 1.09
C LEU A 412 0.00 -42.02 0.25
N VAL A 413 0.08 -43.34 0.38
CA VAL A 413 1.02 -44.18 -0.34
C VAL A 413 0.25 -45.26 -1.08
N ARG A 414 0.75 -45.61 -2.28
CA ARG A 414 0.30 -46.77 -3.02
C ARG A 414 0.61 -48.03 -2.23
N ASP A 415 -0.27 -49.00 -2.28
CA ASP A 415 -0.18 -50.23 -1.51
C ASP A 415 -0.47 -51.43 -2.40
N ASP A 416 0.20 -52.56 -2.14
CA ASP A 416 0.01 -53.82 -2.87
C ASP A 416 -1.17 -54.67 -2.36
N GLY A 417 -1.94 -54.14 -1.41
CA GLY A 417 -3.10 -54.78 -0.80
C GLY A 417 -2.77 -55.54 0.49
N THR A 418 -1.50 -55.66 0.87
CA THR A 418 -1.10 -56.47 2.04
C THR A 418 -1.01 -55.67 3.34
N CYS A 419 -0.89 -54.35 3.28
CA CYS A 419 -0.74 -53.52 4.48
C CYS A 419 -1.95 -53.62 5.41
N GLU A 420 -1.71 -53.67 6.72
CA GLU A 420 -2.75 -53.74 7.74
C GLU A 420 -2.82 -52.41 8.51
N GLU A 421 -4.04 -51.99 8.85
CA GLU A 421 -4.24 -50.81 9.70
C GLU A 421 -3.58 -51.03 11.06
N GLN A 422 -2.96 -49.99 11.62
CA GLN A 422 -2.18 -50.07 12.86
C GLN A 422 -0.99 -51.04 12.78
N GLY A 423 -0.58 -51.44 11.57
CA GLY A 423 0.63 -52.21 11.29
C GLY A 423 1.76 -51.34 10.74
N TYR A 424 2.77 -51.99 10.17
CA TYR A 424 3.90 -51.34 9.51
C TYR A 424 4.00 -51.76 8.04
N CYS A 425 4.56 -50.87 7.22
CA CYS A 425 4.87 -51.14 5.83
C CYS A 425 6.29 -50.72 5.45
N TRP A 426 6.81 -51.38 4.43
CA TRP A 426 8.08 -51.07 3.76
C TRP A 426 7.85 -51.00 2.25
N PRO A 427 8.67 -50.28 1.44
CA PRO A 427 8.61 -50.42 -0.01
C PRO A 427 8.92 -51.84 -0.47
N ASN A 428 8.14 -52.33 -1.43
CA ASN A 428 8.55 -53.46 -2.26
C ASN A 428 9.42 -53.00 -3.45
N ASP A 429 9.79 -53.90 -4.36
CA ASP A 429 10.63 -53.59 -5.53
C ASP A 429 10.00 -52.64 -6.56
N ASN A 430 8.70 -52.36 -6.43
CA ASN A 430 8.00 -51.35 -7.23
C ASN A 430 7.85 -50.01 -6.48
N GLY A 431 8.42 -49.87 -5.30
CA GLY A 431 8.37 -48.68 -4.45
C GLY A 431 6.99 -48.33 -3.92
N ILE A 432 6.09 -49.33 -3.83
CA ILE A 432 4.80 -49.19 -3.17
C ILE A 432 4.82 -49.93 -1.83
N ALA A 433 3.92 -49.57 -0.92
CA ALA A 433 3.82 -50.17 0.39
C ALA A 433 3.47 -51.65 0.31
N THR A 434 4.22 -52.46 1.06
CA THR A 434 3.93 -53.86 1.36
C THR A 434 4.01 -54.08 2.87
N LYS A 435 3.27 -55.06 3.39
CA LYS A 435 3.27 -55.41 4.80
C LYS A 435 4.69 -55.74 5.26
N ALA A 436 5.08 -55.14 6.37
CA ALA A 436 6.37 -55.41 7.01
C ALA A 436 6.21 -55.49 8.52
N GLU A 437 7.17 -56.13 9.18
CA GLU A 437 7.21 -56.14 10.66
C GLU A 437 7.69 -54.80 11.24
N LYS A 438 8.37 -53.99 10.41
CA LYS A 438 8.97 -52.70 10.76
C LYS A 438 8.90 -51.77 9.56
N GLY A 439 8.95 -50.46 9.81
CA GLY A 439 8.93 -49.46 8.75
C GLY A 439 8.03 -48.28 9.11
N TYR A 440 7.23 -47.85 8.15
CA TYR A 440 6.29 -46.74 8.30
C TYR A 440 4.97 -47.21 8.87
N PHE A 441 4.45 -46.46 9.84
CA PHE A 441 3.22 -46.82 10.51
C PHE A 441 1.99 -46.54 9.63
N VAL A 442 1.14 -47.54 9.46
CA VAL A 442 -0.09 -47.44 8.67
C VAL A 442 -1.23 -46.94 9.56
N LEU A 443 -1.65 -45.70 9.34
CA LEU A 443 -2.74 -45.07 10.11
C LEU A 443 -4.09 -45.69 9.76
N LYS A 444 -4.36 -45.86 8.46
CA LYS A 444 -5.60 -46.45 7.95
C LYS A 444 -5.48 -46.85 6.49
N ARG A 445 -6.36 -47.73 6.04
CA ARG A 445 -6.56 -48.03 4.62
C ARG A 445 -7.55 -47.02 4.03
N THR A 446 -7.23 -46.44 2.88
CA THR A 446 -8.10 -45.46 2.18
C THR A 446 -8.69 -45.99 0.90
N GLY A 447 -8.17 -47.11 0.38
CA GLY A 447 -8.70 -47.81 -0.78
C GLY A 447 -8.11 -49.22 -0.92
N GLU A 448 -8.45 -49.90 -2.00
CA GLU A 448 -7.96 -51.25 -2.29
C GLU A 448 -6.43 -51.30 -2.40
N ASN A 449 -5.84 -50.29 -3.07
CA ASN A 449 -4.40 -50.19 -3.32
C ASN A 449 -3.80 -48.89 -2.75
N GLN A 450 -4.34 -48.39 -1.64
CA GLN A 450 -3.87 -47.15 -1.02
C GLN A 450 -4.04 -47.18 0.50
N VAL A 451 -3.00 -46.74 1.19
CA VAL A 451 -3.00 -46.56 2.64
C VAL A 451 -2.48 -45.17 3.01
N LEU A 452 -2.89 -44.68 4.18
CA LEU A 452 -2.36 -43.46 4.78
C LEU A 452 -1.29 -43.86 5.80
N VAL A 453 -0.07 -43.39 5.61
CA VAL A 453 1.04 -43.63 6.53
C VAL A 453 1.40 -42.38 7.30
N LEU A 454 1.95 -42.57 8.50
CA LEU A 454 2.67 -41.50 9.20
C LEU A 454 4.14 -41.58 8.79
N LEU A 455 4.55 -40.66 7.91
CA LEU A 455 5.95 -40.50 7.53
C LEU A 455 6.67 -39.73 8.64
N ASN A 456 7.65 -40.37 9.28
CA ASN A 456 8.55 -39.78 10.26
C ASN A 456 10.00 -40.17 9.93
N SER A 457 10.96 -39.35 10.38
CA SER A 457 12.38 -39.46 9.98
C SER A 457 13.15 -40.66 10.58
N GLN A 458 12.45 -41.59 11.21
CA GLN A 458 13.01 -42.83 11.74
C GLN A 458 11.96 -43.93 11.61
N PRO A 459 11.98 -44.78 10.55
CA PRO A 459 11.38 -46.10 10.69
C PRO A 459 12.03 -46.73 11.93
N SER A 460 11.25 -47.16 12.91
CA SER A 460 11.75 -47.44 14.26
C SER A 460 12.88 -48.49 14.27
N THR A 461 14.13 -48.08 14.14
CA THR A 461 15.29 -48.92 14.44
C THR A 461 15.58 -48.80 15.92
N ASN A 462 14.62 -49.22 16.75
CA ASN A 462 14.92 -49.42 18.16
C ASN A 462 15.57 -50.78 18.41
N VAL A 463 16.40 -51.25 17.48
CA VAL A 463 17.36 -52.33 17.69
C VAL A 463 18.48 -52.10 16.67
N LEU A 464 19.57 -51.42 17.07
CA LEU A 464 20.87 -51.75 16.48
C LEU A 464 20.96 -53.29 16.53
N ASP A 465 21.17 -53.94 15.38
CA ASP A 465 21.43 -55.38 15.29
C ASP A 465 22.29 -55.82 16.50
N PRO A 466 21.93 -56.88 17.24
CA PRO A 466 22.78 -57.41 18.30
C PRO A 466 24.26 -57.47 17.90
N ILE A 467 24.55 -57.78 16.63
CA ILE A 467 25.91 -57.78 16.06
C ILE A 467 26.57 -56.40 16.13
N VAL A 468 25.87 -55.33 15.70
CA VAL A 468 26.39 -53.95 15.72
C VAL A 468 26.53 -53.42 17.15
N LYS A 469 25.62 -53.78 18.07
CA LYS A 469 25.77 -53.44 19.50
C LYS A 469 26.97 -54.15 20.12
N LEU A 470 27.19 -55.41 19.75
CA LEU A 470 28.34 -56.20 20.20
C LEU A 470 29.67 -55.67 19.63
N GLU A 471 29.70 -55.23 18.37
CA GLU A 471 30.87 -54.61 17.75
C GLU A 471 31.24 -53.28 18.41
N LYS A 472 30.25 -52.40 18.67
CA LYS A 472 30.50 -51.15 19.41
C LYS A 472 30.98 -51.42 20.84
N LEU A 473 30.39 -52.40 21.51
CA LEU A 473 30.83 -52.80 22.85
C LEU A 473 32.26 -53.37 22.83
N ALA A 474 32.63 -54.12 21.80
CA ALA A 474 33.98 -54.66 21.60
C ALA A 474 35.01 -53.53 21.36
N ASN A 475 34.67 -52.55 20.52
CA ASN A 475 35.51 -51.38 20.29
C ASN A 475 35.74 -50.56 21.56
N LEU A 476 34.72 -50.37 22.40
CA LEU A 476 34.86 -49.67 23.68
C LEU A 476 35.80 -50.40 24.66
N LYS A 477 35.79 -51.74 24.64
CA LYS A 477 36.73 -52.56 25.41
C LYS A 477 38.16 -52.43 24.87
N GLU A 478 38.35 -52.50 23.55
CA GLU A 478 39.68 -52.36 22.92
C GLU A 478 40.28 -50.97 23.13
N GLN A 479 39.43 -49.94 23.18
CA GLN A 479 39.83 -48.56 23.51
C GLN A 479 40.06 -48.33 25.02
N GLY A 480 39.86 -49.34 25.87
CA GLY A 480 40.13 -49.29 27.31
C GLY A 480 39.05 -48.60 28.15
N TYR A 481 37.89 -48.27 27.57
CA TYR A 481 36.77 -47.64 28.28
C TYR A 481 35.97 -48.62 29.15
N LEU A 482 36.17 -49.94 28.97
CA LEU A 482 35.53 -50.99 29.75
C LEU A 482 36.56 -51.99 30.27
N THR A 483 36.43 -52.37 31.53
CA THR A 483 37.16 -53.54 32.05
C THR A 483 36.57 -54.83 31.48
N GLU A 484 37.34 -55.93 31.49
CA GLU A 484 36.86 -57.25 31.02
C GLU A 484 35.54 -57.64 31.70
N LYS A 485 35.42 -57.38 33.00
CA LYS A 485 34.23 -57.71 33.79
C LYS A 485 33.00 -56.90 33.36
N GLU A 486 33.17 -55.60 33.10
CA GLU A 486 32.09 -54.73 32.63
C GLU A 486 31.66 -55.08 31.21
N PHE A 487 32.63 -55.39 30.34
CA PHE A 487 32.35 -55.87 28.99
C PHE A 487 31.50 -57.13 28.99
N GLN A 488 31.85 -58.16 29.79
CA GLN A 488 31.07 -59.40 29.83
C GLN A 488 29.65 -59.20 30.39
N ILE A 489 29.48 -58.32 31.39
CA ILE A 489 28.15 -58.00 31.94
C ILE A 489 27.27 -57.30 30.89
N GLN A 490 27.82 -56.32 30.17
CA GLN A 490 27.07 -55.59 29.15
C GLN A 490 26.81 -56.45 27.91
N LYS A 491 27.76 -57.31 27.54
CA LYS A 491 27.61 -58.29 26.46
C LYS A 491 26.46 -59.25 26.76
N GLN A 492 26.38 -59.77 27.97
CA GLN A 492 25.30 -60.69 28.37
C GLN A 492 23.95 -59.99 28.36
N LYS A 493 23.86 -58.76 28.87
CA LYS A 493 22.63 -57.95 28.79
C LYS A 493 22.16 -57.68 27.36
N LEU A 494 23.08 -57.56 26.41
CA LEU A 494 22.79 -57.36 24.98
C LEU A 494 22.38 -58.65 24.26
N LEU A 495 22.83 -59.82 24.74
CA LEU A 495 22.45 -61.12 24.20
C LEU A 495 21.11 -61.62 24.78
N ASP A 496 20.74 -61.14 25.97
CA ASP A 496 19.50 -61.46 26.66
C ASP A 496 18.34 -60.49 26.33
N SER A 497 18.62 -59.42 25.57
CA SER A 497 17.66 -58.39 25.09
C SER A 497 17.27 -58.61 23.64
#